data_AF-A0AA39X4L6-F1
#
_entry.id   AF-A0AA39X4L6-F1
#
_cell.length_a   1.000
_cell.length_b   1.000
_cell.length_c   1.000
_cell.angle_alpha   90.00
_cell.angle_beta   90.00
_cell.angle_gamma   90.00
#
_symmetry.space_group_name_H-M   'P 1'
#
loop_
_entity.id
_entity.type
_entity.pdbx_description
1 polymer ?
#
loop_
_entity_poly.entity_id
_entity_poly.type
_entity_poly.pdbx_seq_one_letter_code
_entity_poly.pdbx_strand_id
1 'polypeptide(L)' 'INPGTGKPCDQTFSRPYDLTRHEDTVHNSDKNKRYCTYCIPEKKLAGRTHLTRHHRVCHPDIE' A
#
# COMPACT_ATOMS: atom_id res chain seq x y z
N ILE A 1 -2.63 -15.44 -2.29
CA ILE A 1 -1.35 -15.40 -3.06
C ILE A 1 -0.61 -14.14 -2.65
N ASN A 2 0.69 -14.23 -2.34
CA ASN A 2 1.50 -13.07 -1.96
C ASN A 2 1.78 -12.22 -3.22
N PRO A 3 1.29 -10.97 -3.29
CA PRO A 3 1.45 -10.10 -4.46
C PRO A 3 2.90 -9.61 -4.67
N GLY A 4 3.79 -9.75 -3.68
CA GLY A 4 5.21 -9.40 -3.81
C GLY A 4 6.06 -10.53 -4.41
N THR A 5 5.67 -11.78 -4.23
CA THR A 5 6.46 -12.95 -4.66
C THR A 5 5.74 -13.87 -5.65
N GLY A 6 4.44 -13.67 -5.88
CA GLY A 6 3.62 -14.47 -6.80
C GLY A 6 3.34 -15.90 -6.33
N LYS A 7 3.77 -16.28 -5.12
CA LYS A 7 3.60 -17.63 -4.55
C LYS A 7 2.46 -17.68 -3.52
N PRO A 8 1.85 -18.85 -3.26
CA PRO A 8 0.99 -19.03 -2.10
C PRO A 8 1.73 -18.64 -0.81
N CYS A 9 1.01 -18.04 0.14
CA CYS A 9 1.60 -17.63 1.42
C CYS A 9 1.48 -18.81 2.39
N ASP A 10 2.57 -19.51 2.66
CA ASP A 10 2.63 -20.62 3.63
C ASP A 10 3.05 -20.14 5.03
N GLN A 11 2.81 -18.86 5.37
CA GLN A 11 3.17 -18.34 6.68
C GLN A 11 2.17 -18.79 7.75
N THR A 12 2.68 -19.46 8.78
CA THR A 12 1.91 -19.87 9.96
C THR A 12 2.14 -18.90 11.10
N PHE A 13 1.06 -18.40 11.72
CA PHE A 13 1.12 -17.48 12.85
C PHE A 13 0.55 -18.15 14.10
N SER A 14 1.25 -18.05 15.23
CA SER A 14 0.78 -18.56 16.51
C SER A 14 -0.28 -17.66 17.17
N ARG A 15 -0.44 -16.43 16.67
CA ARG A 15 -1.36 -15.44 17.23
C ARG A 15 -2.27 -14.85 16.15
N PRO A 16 -3.56 -14.64 16.44
CA PRO A 16 -4.52 -14.12 15.47
C PRO A 16 -4.19 -12.68 15.03
N TYR A 17 -3.64 -11.85 15.93
CA TYR A 17 -3.23 -10.48 15.59
C TYR A 17 -2.19 -10.42 14.47
N ASP A 18 -1.18 -11.29 14.52
CA ASP A 18 -0.11 -11.29 13.54
C ASP A 18 -0.60 -11.75 12.16
N LEU A 19 -1.56 -12.70 12.11
CA LEU A 19 -2.23 -13.11 10.89
C LEU A 19 -3.01 -11.94 10.27
N THR A 20 -3.84 -11.25 11.05
CA THR A 20 -4.63 -10.12 10.54
C THR A 20 -3.75 -9.00 9.99
N ARG A 21 -2.65 -8.68 10.67
CA ARG A 21 -1.69 -7.66 10.19
C ARG A 21 -0.96 -8.11 8.92
N HIS A 22 -0.60 -9.38 8.84
CA HIS A 22 0.00 -9.97 7.63
C HIS A 22 -0.97 -9.87 6.45
N GLU A 23 -2.22 -10.26 6.63
CA GLU A 23 -3.23 -10.19 5.58
C GLU A 23 -3.49 -8.74 5.12
N ASP A 24 -3.53 -7.78 6.04
CA ASP A 24 -3.75 -6.36 5.72
C ASP A 24 -2.59 -5.76 4.89
N THR A 25 -1.35 -6.09 5.28
CA THR A 25 -0.14 -5.50 4.68
C THR A 25 0.37 -6.24 3.45
N VAL A 26 0.21 -7.56 3.40
CA VAL A 26 0.73 -8.44 2.34
C VAL A 26 -0.33 -8.83 1.33
N HIS A 27 -1.56 -9.14 1.74
CA HIS A 27 -2.60 -9.57 0.80
C HIS A 27 -3.53 -8.43 0.39
N ASN A 28 -3.82 -7.49 1.30
CA ASN A 28 -4.61 -6.28 1.02
C ASN A 28 -3.75 -5.06 0.63
N SER A 29 -2.48 -5.26 0.26
CA SER A 29 -1.59 -4.19 -0.22
C SER A 29 -2.14 -3.45 -1.45
N ASP A 30 -3.07 -4.07 -2.19
CA ASP A 30 -3.70 -3.49 -3.37
C ASP A 30 -4.77 -2.43 -3.01
N LYS A 31 -5.51 -2.61 -1.91
CA LYS A 31 -6.57 -1.67 -1.49
C LYS A 31 -6.05 -0.35 -0.92
N ASN A 32 -4.78 -0.30 -0.51
CA ASN A 32 -4.14 0.91 0.05
C ASN A 32 -3.30 1.68 -0.98
N LYS A 33 -3.34 1.28 -2.25
CA LYS A 33 -2.74 2.02 -3.37
C LYS A 33 -3.64 3.19 -3.73
N ARG A 34 -3.50 4.29 -2.99
CA ARG A 34 -4.05 5.59 -3.41
C ARG A 34 -3.03 6.25 -4.32
N TYR A 35 -3.33 6.29 -5.60
CA TYR A 35 -2.56 7.03 -6.59
C TYR A 35 -2.90 8.52 -6.49
N CYS A 36 -1.91 9.36 -6.75
CA CYS A 36 -2.17 10.78 -6.98
C CYS A 36 -2.86 10.92 -8.33
N THR A 37 -4.05 11.52 -8.37
CA THR A 37 -4.85 11.71 -9.59
C THR A 37 -4.21 12.71 -10.58
N TYR A 38 -3.25 13.50 -10.12
CA TYR A 38 -2.55 14.52 -10.91
C TYR A 38 -1.16 14.05 -11.39
N CYS A 39 -0.67 12.94 -10.87
CA CYS A 39 0.54 12.30 -11.35
C CYS A 39 0.20 11.11 -12.25
N ILE A 40 1.14 10.78 -13.13
CA ILE A 40 1.06 9.58 -13.98
C ILE A 40 0.95 8.36 -13.05
N PRO A 41 -0.04 7.46 -13.24
CA PRO A 41 -0.34 6.34 -12.34
C PRO A 41 0.81 5.33 -12.15
N GLU A 42 1.87 5.44 -12.94
CA GLU A 42 3.09 4.64 -12.80
C GLU A 42 3.95 5.00 -11.58
N LYS A 43 3.73 6.16 -10.96
CA LYS A 43 4.38 6.53 -9.69
C LYS A 43 3.62 5.90 -8.52
N LYS A 44 3.90 4.62 -8.28
CA LYS A 44 3.35 3.79 -7.21
C LYS A 44 3.64 4.38 -5.82
N LEU A 45 2.80 5.27 -5.32
CA LEU A 45 2.86 5.78 -3.94
C LEU A 45 2.06 4.82 -3.05
N ALA A 46 2.77 4.03 -2.25
CA ALA A 46 2.15 3.13 -1.29
C ALA A 46 1.84 3.89 0.01
N GLY A 47 0.55 4.09 0.29
CA GLY A 47 0.06 4.54 1.60
C GLY A 47 -0.28 6.04 1.71
N ARG A 48 -1.21 6.31 2.62
CA ARG A 48 -1.88 7.61 2.83
C ARG A 48 -0.91 8.73 3.27
N THR A 49 0.07 8.41 4.11
CA THR A 49 1.08 9.37 4.60
C THR A 49 2.05 9.80 3.50
N HIS A 50 2.45 8.87 2.63
CA HIS A 50 3.30 9.17 1.48
C HIS A 50 2.59 10.04 0.46
N LEU A 51 1.28 9.82 0.25
CA LEU A 51 0.47 10.65 -0.62
C LEU A 51 0.34 12.09 -0.07
N THR A 52 0.01 12.27 1.22
CA THR A 52 -0.09 13.61 1.81
C THR A 52 1.20 14.43 1.67
N ARG A 53 2.37 13.80 1.89
CA ARG A 53 3.66 14.47 1.66
C ARG A 53 3.90 14.76 0.17
N HIS A 54 3.54 13.82 -0.70
CA HIS A 54 3.70 13.99 -2.15
C HIS A 54 2.88 15.18 -2.67
N HIS A 55 1.62 15.34 -2.24
CA HIS A 55 0.80 16.48 -2.62
C HIS A 55 1.45 17.80 -2.17
N ARG A 56 1.94 17.91 -0.93
CA ARG A 56 2.59 19.14 -0.46
C ARG A 56 3.86 19.53 -1.24
N VAL A 57 4.63 18.55 -1.71
CA VAL A 57 5.95 18.80 -2.34
C VAL A 57 5.85 18.90 -3.86
N CYS A 58 5.01 18.08 -4.51
CA CYS A 58 4.86 18.06 -5.97
C CYS A 58 3.63 18.82 -6.47
N HIS A 59 2.63 19.04 -5.60
CA HIS A 59 1.37 19.71 -5.93
C HIS A 59 1.00 20.78 -4.88
N PRO A 60 1.90 21.74 -4.58
CA PRO A 60 1.68 22.73 -3.53
C PRO A 60 0.45 23.64 -3.77
N ASP A 61 -0.01 23.76 -5.02
CA ASP A 61 -1.13 24.62 -5.44
C ASP A 61 -2.50 23.91 -5.52
N ILE A 62 -2.59 22.64 -5.13
CA ILE A 62 -3.86 21.89 -5.16
C ILE A 62 -4.43 21.85 -3.73
N GLU A 63 -5.25 22.85 -3.40
CA GLU A 63 -6.05 22.93 -2.17
C GLU A 63 -7.43 22.26 -2.35
#